data_AF-V4CJ23-F1
#
_entry.id   AF-V4CJ23-F1
#
_cell.length_a   1.000
_cell.length_b   1.000
_cell.length_c   1.000
_cell.angle_alpha   90.00
_cell.angle_beta   90.00
_cell.angle_gamma   90.00
#
_symmetry.space_group_name_H-M   'P 1'
#
loop_
_entity.id
_entity.type
_entity.pdbx_description
1 polymer ?
#
loop_
_entity_poly.entity_id
_entity_poly.type
_entity_poly.pdbx_seq_one_letter_code
_entity_poly.pdbx_strand_id
1 'polypeptide(L)'
;MSFSTVLKNVYTFAQILSQSCTETVKHWDMKSINNAFNWASYCEQVYDHVKDKPLCDNLEKNLQEMTSLITPASCLTLDVESLGRASEILEEKLVLNTHLKLEMFEKMILQKSDKSVEKSRMAKKFHHLSMLSNTVEILGNMKREIDGDDSDKTTHIPQQSYILYNHFKQQAHIVSRTERYNNYVKSILTRLSEINGMGIIICLIAVYEEQRIVKPSTEDSNIYQLIFSWLQLLSNENPIMLLDIKKDILCNVAVGNVDFLNLYLQCLINWGNCMKPDYSHKYFPKLYLWRMETDWSNWDYKHLLEHFQYLCQFQIYLKNIVFSGLNKLIGNDCFTIWKDVMKDLQRRHYLDKG
;
A
#
# COMPACT_ATOMS: atom_id res chain seq x y z
N MET A 1 23.43 -38.16 12.03
CA MET A 1 22.47 -37.18 12.57
C MET A 1 21.07 -37.74 12.36
N SER A 2 20.17 -37.68 13.35
CA SER A 2 18.81 -38.23 13.19
C SER A 2 17.95 -37.30 12.33
N PHE A 3 16.93 -37.86 11.65
CA PHE A 3 16.01 -37.08 10.81
C PHE A 3 15.28 -35.97 11.60
N SER A 4 14.90 -36.25 12.85
CA SER A 4 14.29 -35.26 13.75
C SER A 4 15.22 -34.07 14.05
N THR A 5 16.53 -34.30 14.22
CA THR A 5 17.50 -33.22 14.41
C THR A 5 17.64 -32.36 13.15
N VAL A 6 17.63 -32.98 11.96
CA VAL A 6 17.67 -32.24 10.68
C VAL A 6 16.45 -31.33 10.56
N LEU A 7 15.23 -31.83 10.82
CA LEU A 7 14.01 -31.03 10.75
C LEU A 7 14.02 -29.85 11.72
N LYS A 8 14.46 -30.06 12.97
CA LYS A 8 14.57 -28.98 13.97
C LYS A 8 15.53 -27.87 13.52
N ASN A 9 16.64 -28.25 12.91
CA ASN A 9 17.66 -27.33 12.42
C ASN A 9 17.16 -26.54 11.20
N VAL A 10 16.50 -27.21 10.26
CA VAL A 10 15.88 -26.53 9.11
C VAL A 10 14.74 -25.61 9.55
N TYR A 11 13.95 -26.01 10.55
CA TYR A 11 12.94 -25.14 11.15
C TYR A 11 13.56 -23.88 11.77
N THR A 12 14.71 -24.02 12.44
CA THR A 12 15.45 -22.87 12.99
C THR A 12 15.86 -21.91 11.88
N PHE A 13 16.37 -22.42 10.76
CA PHE A 13 16.66 -21.59 9.59
C PHE A 13 15.41 -20.91 9.03
N ALA A 14 14.29 -21.62 8.95
CA ALA A 14 13.03 -21.07 8.47
C ALA A 14 12.51 -19.93 9.36
N GLN A 15 12.70 -20.01 10.68
CA GLN A 15 12.42 -18.92 11.61
C GLN A 15 13.33 -17.71 11.38
N ILE A 16 14.64 -17.94 11.20
CA ILE A 16 15.61 -16.89 10.86
C ILE A 16 15.20 -16.20 9.55
N LEU A 17 14.78 -16.97 8.56
CA LEU A 17 14.38 -16.46 7.26
C LEU A 17 13.08 -15.66 7.34
N SER A 18 12.12 -16.06 8.18
CA SER A 18 10.94 -15.26 8.49
C SER A 18 11.30 -13.94 9.17
N GLN A 19 12.17 -13.98 10.18
CA GLN A 19 12.66 -12.79 10.89
C GLN A 19 13.41 -11.85 9.96
N SER A 20 14.17 -12.39 9.00
CA SER A 20 14.91 -11.59 8.01
C SER A 20 14.01 -10.70 7.15
N CYS A 21 12.68 -10.90 7.16
CA CYS A 21 11.70 -10.08 6.46
C CYS A 21 10.98 -9.04 7.35
N THR A 22 11.34 -8.93 8.64
CA THR A 22 10.62 -8.06 9.61
C THR A 22 11.54 -7.01 10.23
N GLU A 23 10.95 -6.12 11.03
CA GLU A 23 11.70 -5.08 11.78
C GLU A 23 12.71 -5.64 12.79
N THR A 24 12.61 -6.93 13.14
CA THR A 24 13.55 -7.60 14.07
C THR A 24 15.00 -7.50 13.60
N VAL A 25 15.23 -7.40 12.28
CA VAL A 25 16.56 -7.23 11.67
C VAL A 25 17.24 -5.93 12.10
N LYS A 26 16.49 -4.92 12.55
CA LYS A 26 17.07 -3.68 13.10
C LYS A 26 18.01 -3.93 14.28
N HIS A 27 17.78 -5.01 15.01
CA HIS A 27 18.55 -5.41 16.18
C HIS A 27 19.64 -6.43 15.86
N TRP A 28 19.75 -6.88 14.60
CA TRP A 28 20.79 -7.81 14.20
C TRP A 28 22.14 -7.11 14.12
N ASP A 29 23.15 -7.78 14.66
CA ASP A 29 24.55 -7.43 14.52
C ASP A 29 25.25 -8.36 13.51
N MET A 30 26.52 -8.08 13.18
CA MET A 30 27.28 -8.94 12.26
C MET A 30 27.36 -10.38 12.74
N LYS A 31 27.33 -10.63 14.05
CA LYS A 31 27.34 -11.98 14.60
C LYS A 31 26.04 -12.71 14.28
N SER A 32 24.90 -12.04 14.43
CA SER A 32 23.58 -12.56 14.07
C SER A 32 23.49 -12.87 12.58
N ILE A 33 24.00 -11.98 11.74
CA ILE A 33 24.05 -12.18 10.28
C ILE A 33 24.92 -13.39 9.92
N ASN A 34 26.14 -13.47 10.47
CA ASN A 34 27.03 -14.62 10.23
C ASN A 34 26.39 -15.93 10.71
N ASN A 35 25.73 -15.91 11.87
CA ASN A 35 25.00 -17.07 12.37
C ASN A 35 23.86 -17.49 11.43
N ALA A 36 23.11 -16.52 10.88
CA ALA A 36 22.07 -16.79 9.89
C ALA A 36 22.65 -17.45 8.64
N PHE A 37 23.80 -16.98 8.12
CA PHE A 37 24.49 -17.61 6.99
C PHE A 37 25.08 -19.00 7.32
N ASN A 38 25.52 -19.23 8.56
CA ASN A 38 25.94 -20.57 8.99
C ASN A 38 24.75 -21.55 8.96
N TRP A 39 23.56 -21.12 9.39
CA TRP A 39 22.34 -21.92 9.28
C TRP A 39 21.93 -22.17 7.83
N ALA A 40 22.10 -21.17 6.97
CA ALA A 40 21.87 -21.32 5.54
C ALA A 40 22.83 -22.34 4.91
N SER A 41 24.12 -22.25 5.23
CA SER A 41 25.15 -23.20 4.76
C SER A 41 24.87 -24.62 5.26
N TYR A 42 24.36 -24.77 6.49
CA TYR A 42 23.92 -26.06 7.00
C TYR A 42 22.75 -26.63 6.18
N CYS A 43 21.77 -25.80 5.78
CA CYS A 43 20.66 -26.25 4.94
C CYS A 43 21.12 -26.70 3.55
N GLU A 44 22.10 -26.01 2.96
CA GLU A 44 22.72 -26.41 1.69
C GLU A 44 23.42 -27.77 1.81
N GLN A 45 24.13 -28.01 2.92
CA GLN A 45 24.68 -29.33 3.21
C GLN A 45 23.58 -30.39 3.35
N VAL A 46 22.48 -30.09 4.04
CA VAL A 46 21.34 -31.02 4.14
C VAL A 46 20.81 -31.37 2.75
N TYR A 47 20.61 -30.39 1.88
CA TYR A 47 20.19 -30.59 0.48
C TYR A 47 21.11 -31.56 -0.27
N ASP A 48 22.42 -31.32 -0.24
CA ASP A 48 23.38 -32.20 -0.93
C ASP A 48 23.35 -33.64 -0.41
N HIS A 49 22.98 -33.83 0.85
CA HIS A 49 22.86 -35.17 1.44
C HIS A 49 21.55 -35.88 1.10
N VAL A 50 20.51 -35.18 0.63
CA VAL A 50 19.15 -35.73 0.48
C VAL A 50 18.58 -35.69 -0.94
N LYS A 51 19.04 -34.79 -1.82
CA LYS A 51 18.42 -34.51 -3.14
C LYS A 51 18.21 -35.72 -4.04
N ASP A 52 19.08 -36.73 -3.96
CA ASP A 52 19.00 -37.97 -4.77
C ASP A 52 18.62 -39.22 -3.94
N LYS A 53 18.04 -39.02 -2.74
CA LYS A 53 17.72 -40.12 -1.81
C LYS A 53 16.21 -40.22 -1.55
N PRO A 54 15.69 -41.41 -1.18
CA PRO A 54 14.27 -41.60 -0.83
C PRO A 54 13.79 -40.73 0.35
N LEU A 55 14.74 -40.19 1.12
CA LEU A 55 14.48 -39.26 2.23
C LEU A 55 14.03 -37.88 1.74
N CYS A 56 14.23 -37.55 0.46
CA CYS A 56 13.83 -36.28 -0.16
C CYS A 56 12.33 -36.05 -0.04
N ASP A 57 11.50 -37.01 -0.46
CA ASP A 57 10.03 -36.90 -0.43
C ASP A 57 9.49 -36.72 0.99
N ASN A 58 10.12 -37.41 1.96
CA ASN A 58 9.73 -37.30 3.35
C ASN A 58 10.14 -35.93 3.93
N LEU A 59 11.32 -35.42 3.57
CA LEU A 59 11.75 -34.08 3.96
C LEU A 59 10.85 -33.00 3.36
N GLU A 60 10.55 -33.09 2.06
CA GLU A 60 9.68 -32.18 1.31
C GLU A 60 8.32 -32.02 2.00
N LYS A 61 7.65 -33.12 2.30
CA LYS A 61 6.36 -33.10 3.00
C LYS A 61 6.45 -32.42 4.37
N ASN A 62 7.48 -32.73 5.15
CA ASN A 62 7.68 -32.13 6.46
C ASN A 62 8.02 -30.63 6.36
N LEU A 63 8.76 -30.20 5.35
CA LEU A 63 9.08 -28.78 5.14
C LEU A 63 7.83 -27.96 4.83
N GLN A 64 6.95 -28.49 3.97
CA GLN A 64 5.66 -27.85 3.64
C GLN A 64 4.75 -27.74 4.87
N GLU A 65 4.68 -28.80 5.68
CA GLU A 65 3.94 -28.79 6.95
C GLU A 65 4.54 -27.80 7.96
N MET A 66 5.87 -27.76 8.12
CA MET A 66 6.53 -26.89 9.09
C MET A 66 6.50 -25.41 8.70
N THR A 67 6.71 -25.07 7.42
CA THR A 67 6.62 -23.67 6.95
C THR A 67 5.21 -23.10 7.06
N SER A 68 4.20 -23.96 7.21
CA SER A 68 2.85 -23.52 7.53
C SER A 68 2.67 -22.96 8.94
N LEU A 69 3.53 -23.35 9.88
CA LEU A 69 3.43 -23.07 11.32
C LEU A 69 4.32 -21.90 11.80
N ILE A 70 5.12 -21.31 10.91
CA ILE A 70 6.07 -20.26 11.26
C ILE A 70 5.36 -18.93 11.50
N THR A 71 5.75 -18.26 12.59
CA THR A 71 5.29 -16.92 12.99
C THR A 71 6.42 -15.88 12.85
N PRO A 72 6.14 -14.66 12.35
CA PRO A 72 4.87 -14.21 11.76
C PRO A 72 4.58 -14.94 10.43
N ALA A 73 3.32 -14.90 9.99
CA ALA A 73 2.88 -15.56 8.76
C ALA A 73 3.65 -14.99 7.55
N SER A 74 4.69 -15.70 7.11
CA SER A 74 5.48 -15.35 5.94
C SER A 74 4.98 -16.11 4.72
N CYS A 75 5.09 -15.51 3.52
CA CYS A 75 4.90 -16.23 2.25
C CYS A 75 6.08 -17.17 1.94
N LEU A 76 6.82 -17.58 2.97
CA LEU A 76 7.96 -18.45 2.84
C LEU A 76 7.46 -19.89 2.63
N THR A 77 7.64 -20.39 1.43
CA THR A 77 7.55 -21.81 1.11
C THR A 77 8.98 -22.32 0.99
N LEU A 78 9.39 -23.18 1.93
CA LEU A 78 10.66 -23.89 1.81
C LEU A 78 10.33 -25.29 1.28
N ASP A 79 10.91 -25.60 0.14
CA ASP A 79 11.02 -26.94 -0.41
C ASP A 79 12.48 -27.42 -0.30
N VAL A 80 12.73 -28.67 -0.69
CA VAL A 80 14.08 -29.23 -0.67
C VAL A 80 15.03 -28.43 -1.57
N GLU A 81 14.57 -27.95 -2.72
CA GLU A 81 15.37 -27.12 -3.65
C GLU A 81 15.80 -25.80 -2.99
N SER A 82 14.91 -25.18 -2.20
CA SER A 82 15.17 -23.97 -1.44
C SER A 82 16.30 -24.18 -0.41
N LEU A 83 16.45 -25.38 0.15
CA LEU A 83 17.56 -25.69 1.04
C LEU A 83 18.91 -25.63 0.31
N GLY A 84 18.95 -26.10 -0.94
CA GLY A 84 20.16 -26.05 -1.79
C GLY A 84 20.57 -24.64 -2.19
N ARG A 85 19.69 -23.66 -1.99
CA ARG A 85 19.90 -22.24 -2.26
C ARG A 85 19.74 -21.38 -1.01
N ALA A 86 19.82 -21.98 0.17
CA ALA A 86 19.44 -21.31 1.41
C ALA A 86 20.24 -20.02 1.66
N SER A 87 21.54 -19.99 1.33
CA SER A 87 22.37 -18.80 1.50
C SER A 87 21.97 -17.71 0.51
N GLU A 88 21.62 -18.07 -0.72
CA GLU A 88 21.12 -17.13 -1.72
C GLU A 88 19.77 -16.54 -1.26
N ILE A 89 18.83 -17.37 -0.81
CA ILE A 89 17.51 -16.93 -0.37
C ILE A 89 17.62 -16.03 0.87
N LEU A 90 18.45 -16.38 1.86
CA LEU A 90 18.68 -15.54 3.03
C LEU A 90 19.29 -14.18 2.65
N GLU A 91 20.29 -14.20 1.75
CA GLU A 91 20.89 -12.97 1.23
C GLU A 91 19.84 -12.10 0.56
N GLU A 92 19.01 -12.68 -0.31
CA GLU A 92 17.90 -11.97 -0.93
C GLU A 92 16.98 -11.35 0.12
N LYS A 93 16.51 -12.10 1.12
CA LYS A 93 15.59 -11.55 2.13
C LYS A 93 16.22 -10.42 2.96
N LEU A 94 17.49 -10.54 3.36
CA LEU A 94 18.19 -9.51 4.12
C LEU A 94 18.40 -8.24 3.30
N VAL A 95 18.76 -8.37 2.02
CA VAL A 95 18.95 -7.23 1.11
C VAL A 95 17.63 -6.49 0.85
N LEU A 96 16.51 -7.21 0.84
CA LEU A 96 15.18 -6.61 0.62
C LEU A 96 14.58 -6.00 1.91
N ASN A 97 15.23 -6.15 3.06
CA ASN A 97 14.71 -5.64 4.34
C ASN A 97 15.15 -4.19 4.60
N THR A 98 14.19 -3.26 4.59
CA THR A 98 14.39 -1.82 4.81
C THR A 98 14.86 -1.46 6.22
N HIS A 99 14.80 -2.39 7.18
CA HIS A 99 15.24 -2.19 8.56
C HIS A 99 16.69 -2.66 8.79
N LEU A 100 17.33 -3.30 7.81
CA LEU A 100 18.75 -3.64 7.89
C LEU A 100 19.59 -2.36 7.88
N LYS A 101 20.50 -2.23 8.85
CA LYS A 101 21.39 -1.07 8.94
C LYS A 101 22.36 -1.04 7.76
N LEU A 102 22.56 0.15 7.17
CA LEU A 102 23.45 0.36 6.02
C LEU A 102 24.86 -0.19 6.25
N GLU A 103 25.44 0.05 7.43
CA GLU A 103 26.75 -0.46 7.82
C GLU A 103 26.86 -2.00 7.80
N MET A 104 25.75 -2.71 8.05
CA MET A 104 25.71 -4.18 8.00
C MET A 104 25.65 -4.67 6.56
N PHE A 105 24.86 -3.99 5.72
CA PHE A 105 24.78 -4.26 4.29
C PHE A 105 26.14 -4.07 3.60
N GLU A 106 26.84 -2.98 3.89
CA GLU A 106 28.20 -2.73 3.36
C GLU A 106 29.19 -3.82 3.77
N LYS A 107 29.14 -4.26 5.04
CA LYS A 107 30.01 -5.33 5.54
C LYS A 107 29.69 -6.69 4.91
N MET A 108 28.41 -7.01 4.67
CA MET A 108 27.99 -8.23 3.96
C MET A 108 28.53 -8.25 2.52
N ILE A 109 28.55 -7.11 1.84
CA ILE A 109 29.10 -6.97 0.48
C ILE A 109 30.63 -7.13 0.49
N LEU A 110 31.31 -6.44 1.42
CA LEU A 110 32.78 -6.43 1.49
C LEU A 110 33.36 -7.82 1.83
N GLN A 111 32.68 -8.62 2.65
CA GLN A 111 33.10 -9.97 3.02
C GLN A 111 33.16 -10.97 1.85
N LYS A 112 32.50 -10.71 0.72
CA LYS A 112 32.50 -11.61 -0.46
C LYS A 112 33.48 -11.19 -1.56
N SER A 113 34.19 -10.08 -1.40
CA SER A 113 34.89 -9.38 -2.50
C SER A 113 36.27 -9.92 -2.92
N ASP A 114 36.59 -11.21 -2.72
CA ASP A 114 37.90 -11.78 -3.11
C ASP A 114 37.93 -12.48 -4.48
N LYS A 115 36.84 -12.48 -5.28
CA LYS A 115 36.84 -13.10 -6.61
C LYS A 115 36.21 -12.20 -7.69
N SER A 116 37.07 -11.71 -8.58
CA SER A 116 36.82 -10.81 -9.71
C SER A 116 35.86 -11.32 -10.80
N VAL A 117 35.24 -12.50 -10.62
CA VAL A 117 34.25 -13.09 -11.54
C VAL A 117 32.80 -12.77 -11.12
N GLU A 118 32.58 -12.33 -9.88
CA GLU A 118 31.22 -12.04 -9.36
C GLU A 118 30.62 -10.72 -9.84
N LYS A 119 31.37 -9.83 -10.50
CA LYS A 119 30.82 -8.59 -11.10
C LYS A 119 29.71 -8.88 -12.14
N SER A 120 29.80 -10.01 -12.86
CA SER A 120 28.79 -10.47 -13.82
C SER A 120 27.56 -11.12 -13.15
N ARG A 121 27.76 -11.77 -11.99
CA ARG A 121 26.67 -12.35 -11.18
C ARG A 121 25.95 -11.26 -10.37
N MET A 122 26.65 -10.18 -10.01
CA MET A 122 26.11 -8.97 -9.39
C MET A 122 25.26 -8.14 -10.37
N ALA A 123 25.60 -8.14 -11.67
CA ALA A 123 24.74 -7.61 -12.73
C ALA A 123 23.43 -8.41 -12.89
N LYS A 124 23.43 -9.71 -12.54
CA LYS A 124 22.20 -10.53 -12.44
C LYS A 124 21.48 -10.37 -11.10
N LYS A 125 22.16 -10.06 -10.00
CA LYS A 125 21.51 -9.62 -8.74
C LYS A 125 20.89 -8.22 -8.88
N PHE A 126 21.40 -7.39 -9.80
CA PHE A 126 20.74 -6.16 -10.29
C PHE A 126 19.39 -6.44 -10.98
N HIS A 127 19.17 -7.66 -11.49
CA HIS A 127 17.88 -8.12 -12.03
C HIS A 127 16.85 -8.47 -10.94
N HIS A 128 17.30 -8.76 -9.71
CA HIS A 128 16.41 -8.99 -8.56
C HIS A 128 16.19 -7.72 -7.71
N LEU A 129 17.19 -6.83 -7.70
CA LEU A 129 16.96 -5.40 -7.66
C LEU A 129 16.10 -4.94 -8.84
N SER A 130 15.74 -5.77 -9.83
CA SER A 130 14.70 -5.52 -10.84
C SER A 130 13.28 -6.00 -10.50
N MET A 131 13.12 -6.81 -9.45
CA MET A 131 11.82 -7.11 -8.81
C MET A 131 11.55 -6.16 -7.65
N LEU A 132 12.61 -5.85 -6.89
CA LEU A 132 12.61 -4.64 -6.08
C LEU A 132 12.68 -3.41 -6.99
N SER A 133 13.25 -3.41 -8.22
CA SER A 133 13.10 -2.31 -9.21
C SER A 133 11.66 -2.30 -9.59
N ASN A 134 11.00 -3.36 -10.03
CA ASN A 134 9.57 -3.26 -10.31
C ASN A 134 8.77 -2.62 -9.17
N THR A 135 9.05 -2.89 -7.89
CA THR A 135 8.43 -2.11 -6.79
C THR A 135 9.08 -0.72 -6.54
N VAL A 136 10.39 -0.50 -6.70
CA VAL A 136 11.20 0.73 -6.51
C VAL A 136 11.36 1.56 -7.80
N GLU A 137 10.76 1.12 -8.89
CA GLU A 137 10.68 1.61 -10.28
C GLU A 137 9.21 1.81 -10.57
N ILE A 138 8.29 1.00 -10.04
CA ILE A 138 6.93 1.49 -9.78
C ILE A 138 7.04 2.66 -8.81
N LEU A 139 7.53 2.47 -7.58
CA LEU A 139 7.70 3.56 -6.59
C LEU A 139 8.75 4.61 -7.03
N GLY A 140 9.72 4.28 -7.89
CA GLY A 140 10.76 5.22 -8.34
C GLY A 140 10.51 5.88 -9.69
N ASN A 141 9.65 5.33 -10.56
CA ASN A 141 9.01 6.09 -11.64
C ASN A 141 7.95 7.00 -11.02
N MET A 142 7.19 6.51 -10.03
CA MET A 142 6.29 7.33 -9.21
C MET A 142 7.04 8.46 -8.49
N LYS A 143 8.22 8.19 -7.89
CA LYS A 143 9.00 9.19 -7.13
C LYS A 143 9.86 10.13 -7.98
N ARG A 144 10.48 9.66 -9.08
CA ARG A 144 11.23 10.54 -10.01
C ARG A 144 10.35 11.59 -10.69
N GLU A 145 9.05 11.34 -10.80
CA GLU A 145 8.07 12.31 -11.33
C GLU A 145 7.47 13.23 -10.25
N ILE A 146 7.54 12.84 -8.96
CA ILE A 146 7.21 13.72 -7.84
C ILE A 146 8.28 14.81 -7.68
N ASP A 147 9.56 14.47 -7.89
CA ASP A 147 10.71 15.37 -7.78
C ASP A 147 11.09 16.06 -9.11
N GLY A 148 10.47 15.67 -10.23
CA GLY A 148 10.65 16.26 -11.57
C GLY A 148 9.64 17.38 -11.87
N ASP A 149 10.01 18.26 -12.79
CA ASP A 149 9.41 19.56 -13.16
C ASP A 149 7.86 19.66 -13.13
N ASP A 150 7.36 20.84 -12.76
CA ASP A 150 6.03 21.10 -12.20
C ASP A 150 4.87 21.10 -13.23
N SER A 151 5.13 20.69 -14.47
CA SER A 151 4.11 20.65 -15.52
C SER A 151 3.68 19.22 -15.84
N ASP A 152 2.57 18.81 -15.20
CA ASP A 152 1.67 17.72 -15.61
C ASP A 152 1.86 16.32 -14.98
N LYS A 153 2.17 16.25 -13.68
CA LYS A 153 2.23 15.03 -12.83
C LYS A 153 0.95 14.18 -12.77
N THR A 154 -0.13 14.57 -13.44
CA THR A 154 -1.48 13.98 -13.32
C THR A 154 -1.79 12.88 -14.33
N THR A 155 -1.10 12.87 -15.46
CA THR A 155 -1.37 11.97 -16.59
C THR A 155 -0.89 10.53 -16.36
N HIS A 156 0.05 10.30 -15.43
CA HIS A 156 0.64 8.97 -15.19
C HIS A 156 -0.02 8.17 -14.07
N ILE A 157 -0.81 8.79 -13.19
CA ILE A 157 -1.45 8.11 -12.05
C ILE A 157 -2.35 6.94 -12.50
N PRO A 158 -3.21 7.07 -13.53
CA PRO A 158 -4.03 5.95 -14.00
C PRO A 158 -3.19 4.77 -14.53
N GLN A 159 -2.07 5.04 -15.22
CA GLN A 159 -1.17 4.01 -15.74
C GLN A 159 -0.48 3.25 -14.61
N GLN A 160 -0.03 3.99 -13.60
CA GLN A 160 0.58 3.44 -12.39
C GLN A 160 -0.39 2.55 -11.61
N SER A 161 -1.66 2.96 -11.48
CA SER A 161 -2.71 2.13 -10.89
C SER A 161 -2.97 0.86 -11.69
N TYR A 162 -2.93 0.93 -13.02
CA TYR A 162 -3.12 -0.24 -13.88
C TYR A 162 -1.97 -1.25 -13.75
N ILE A 163 -0.73 -0.78 -13.61
CA ILE A 163 0.43 -1.66 -13.34
C ILE A 163 0.25 -2.37 -12.00
N LEU A 164 -0.16 -1.64 -10.96
CA LEU A 164 -0.40 -2.20 -9.63
C LEU A 164 -1.54 -3.22 -9.62
N TYR A 165 -2.62 -2.97 -10.36
CA TYR A 165 -3.72 -3.92 -10.57
C TYR A 165 -3.20 -5.25 -11.14
N ASN A 166 -2.46 -5.21 -12.25
CA ASN A 166 -1.95 -6.41 -12.91
C ASN A 166 -1.00 -7.19 -12.00
N HIS A 167 -0.21 -6.48 -11.22
CA HIS A 167 0.67 -7.08 -10.23
C HIS A 167 -0.12 -7.83 -9.14
N PHE A 168 -1.12 -7.20 -8.52
CA PHE A 168 -1.98 -7.88 -7.54
C PHE A 168 -2.66 -9.10 -8.13
N LYS A 169 -3.15 -9.02 -9.37
CA LYS A 169 -3.77 -10.15 -10.07
C LYS A 169 -2.80 -11.31 -10.29
N GLN A 170 -1.58 -11.04 -10.76
CA GLN A 170 -0.56 -12.07 -10.96
C GLN A 170 -0.19 -12.75 -9.65
N GLN A 171 -0.06 -11.98 -8.56
CA GLN A 171 0.29 -12.52 -7.25
C GLN A 171 -0.86 -13.32 -6.62
N ALA A 172 -2.12 -13.06 -6.97
CA ALA A 172 -3.26 -13.79 -6.44
C ALA A 172 -3.23 -15.28 -6.82
N HIS A 173 -2.78 -15.60 -8.04
CA HIS A 173 -2.68 -16.98 -8.52
C HIS A 173 -1.51 -17.77 -7.90
N ILE A 174 -0.47 -17.07 -7.45
CA ILE A 174 0.76 -17.71 -6.92
C ILE A 174 0.57 -18.05 -5.43
N VAL A 175 -0.23 -17.29 -4.71
CA VAL A 175 -0.40 -17.47 -3.26
C VAL A 175 -1.58 -18.38 -2.95
N SER A 176 -1.30 -19.62 -2.56
CA SER A 176 -2.31 -20.64 -2.21
C SER A 176 -3.13 -20.34 -0.93
N ARG A 177 -2.77 -19.30 -0.16
CA ARG A 177 -3.44 -18.93 1.11
C ARG A 177 -3.96 -17.50 1.09
N THR A 178 -5.28 -17.34 1.12
CA THR A 178 -6.00 -16.06 1.06
C THR A 178 -5.54 -15.04 2.11
N GLU A 179 -5.29 -15.47 3.35
CA GLU A 179 -4.88 -14.57 4.44
C GLU A 179 -3.49 -13.95 4.20
N ARG A 180 -2.54 -14.73 3.69
CA ARG A 180 -1.17 -14.26 3.41
C ARG A 180 -1.17 -13.24 2.28
N TYR A 181 -1.92 -13.53 1.23
CA TYR A 181 -2.12 -12.61 0.11
C TYR A 181 -2.77 -11.29 0.58
N ASN A 182 -3.78 -11.37 1.47
CA ASN A 182 -4.42 -10.19 2.01
C ASN A 182 -3.45 -9.28 2.78
N ASN A 183 -2.58 -9.87 3.60
CA ASN A 183 -1.56 -9.12 4.34
C ASN A 183 -0.52 -8.49 3.41
N TYR A 184 -0.16 -9.17 2.31
CA TYR A 184 0.73 -8.65 1.28
C TYR A 184 0.17 -7.39 0.61
N VAL A 185 -1.08 -7.46 0.12
CA VAL A 185 -1.75 -6.30 -0.50
C VAL A 185 -1.82 -5.14 0.47
N LYS A 186 -2.26 -5.38 1.73
CA LYS A 186 -2.30 -4.34 2.78
C LYS A 186 -0.94 -3.69 3.01
N SER A 187 0.15 -4.47 3.06
CA SER A 187 1.50 -3.93 3.25
C SER A 187 1.93 -2.99 2.11
N ILE A 188 1.58 -3.32 0.86
CA ILE A 188 1.87 -2.45 -0.29
C ILE A 188 1.04 -1.16 -0.23
N LEU A 189 -0.26 -1.26 0.08
CA LEU A 189 -1.13 -0.09 0.22
C LEU A 189 -0.64 0.86 1.32
N THR A 190 -0.26 0.32 2.48
CA THR A 190 0.31 1.11 3.58
C THR A 190 1.60 1.82 3.16
N ARG A 191 2.56 1.11 2.54
CA ARG A 191 3.80 1.73 2.07
C ARG A 191 3.58 2.79 0.99
N LEU A 192 2.65 2.56 0.08
CA LEU A 192 2.27 3.57 -0.93
C LEU A 192 1.68 4.81 -0.27
N SER A 193 0.82 4.64 0.74
CA SER A 193 0.22 5.77 1.46
C SER A 193 1.27 6.63 2.17
N GLU A 194 2.34 6.02 2.70
CA GLU A 194 3.45 6.71 3.38
C GLU A 194 4.31 7.56 2.44
N ILE A 195 4.29 7.27 1.13
CA ILE A 195 5.08 8.00 0.13
C ILE A 195 4.23 8.89 -0.80
N ASN A 196 3.08 9.37 -0.32
CA ASN A 196 2.12 10.18 -1.08
C ASN A 196 1.50 9.45 -2.31
N GLY A 197 1.49 8.11 -2.29
CA GLY A 197 0.91 7.28 -3.34
C GLY A 197 -0.61 7.13 -3.30
N MET A 198 -1.31 7.94 -2.50
CA MET A 198 -2.76 7.83 -2.31
C MET A 198 -3.56 8.01 -3.62
N GLY A 199 -3.13 8.91 -4.51
CA GLY A 199 -3.76 9.08 -5.83
C GLY A 199 -3.76 7.80 -6.66
N ILE A 200 -2.69 7.00 -6.59
CA ILE A 200 -2.57 5.70 -7.27
C ILE A 200 -3.55 4.70 -6.66
N ILE A 201 -3.66 4.67 -5.33
CA ILE A 201 -4.59 3.77 -4.63
C ILE A 201 -6.04 4.12 -4.97
N ILE A 202 -6.38 5.41 -5.05
CA ILE A 202 -7.73 5.82 -5.45
C ILE A 202 -8.02 5.47 -6.91
N CYS A 203 -7.11 5.75 -7.83
CA CYS A 203 -7.26 5.35 -9.23
C CYS A 203 -7.31 3.82 -9.41
N LEU A 204 -6.69 3.04 -8.51
CA LEU A 204 -6.77 1.59 -8.53
C LEU A 204 -8.22 1.10 -8.36
N ILE A 205 -9.04 1.79 -7.58
CA ILE A 205 -10.48 1.49 -7.41
C ILE A 205 -11.19 1.61 -8.75
N ALA A 206 -10.93 2.68 -9.52
CA ALA A 206 -11.53 2.85 -10.84
C ALA A 206 -11.07 1.77 -11.82
N VAL A 207 -9.80 1.37 -11.78
CA VAL A 207 -9.28 0.26 -12.61
C VAL A 207 -10.02 -1.04 -12.29
N TYR A 208 -10.18 -1.40 -11.01
CA TYR A 208 -10.91 -2.62 -10.63
C TYR A 208 -12.37 -2.58 -11.09
N GLU A 209 -13.03 -1.43 -10.97
CA GLU A 209 -14.42 -1.26 -11.39
C GLU A 209 -14.58 -1.44 -12.91
N GLU A 210 -13.68 -0.84 -13.70
CA GLU A 210 -13.65 -1.01 -15.16
C GLU A 210 -13.45 -2.48 -15.56
N GLN A 211 -12.48 -3.17 -14.93
CA GLN A 211 -12.21 -4.58 -15.23
C GLN A 211 -13.36 -5.49 -14.80
N ARG A 212 -14.07 -5.17 -13.71
CA ARG A 212 -15.26 -5.90 -13.25
C ARG A 212 -16.39 -5.88 -14.28
N ILE A 213 -16.57 -4.75 -14.97
CA ILE A 213 -17.57 -4.60 -16.05
C ILE A 213 -17.17 -5.42 -17.28
N VAL A 214 -15.89 -5.40 -17.65
CA VAL A 214 -15.39 -6.06 -18.87
C VAL A 214 -15.32 -7.59 -18.71
N LYS A 215 -14.84 -8.08 -17.57
CA LYS A 215 -14.71 -9.52 -17.30
C LYS A 215 -14.87 -9.82 -15.81
N PRO A 216 -16.10 -10.10 -15.34
CA PRO A 216 -16.34 -10.34 -13.93
C PRO A 216 -15.61 -11.60 -13.47
N SER A 217 -14.68 -11.44 -12.53
CA SER A 217 -14.00 -12.53 -11.84
C SER A 217 -14.21 -12.42 -10.34
N THR A 218 -14.37 -13.56 -9.67
CA THR A 218 -14.51 -13.62 -8.21
C THR A 218 -13.25 -13.15 -7.49
N GLU A 219 -12.09 -13.35 -8.11
CA GLU A 219 -10.79 -12.90 -7.62
C GLU A 219 -10.67 -11.37 -7.63
N ASP A 220 -11.06 -10.71 -8.74
CA ASP A 220 -11.05 -9.24 -8.84
C ASP A 220 -11.99 -8.62 -7.79
N SER A 221 -13.15 -9.26 -7.53
CA SER A 221 -14.08 -8.81 -6.49
C SER A 221 -13.47 -8.92 -5.08
N ASN A 222 -12.71 -9.97 -4.78
CA ASN A 222 -12.08 -10.14 -3.48
C ASN A 222 -10.97 -9.10 -3.24
N ILE A 223 -10.16 -8.82 -4.26
CA ILE A 223 -9.08 -7.83 -4.16
C ILE A 223 -9.66 -6.42 -4.02
N TYR A 224 -10.70 -6.09 -4.79
CA TYR A 224 -11.43 -4.83 -4.65
C TYR A 224 -11.94 -4.63 -3.22
N GLN A 225 -12.63 -5.63 -2.64
CA GLN A 225 -13.15 -5.55 -1.28
C GLN A 225 -12.05 -5.38 -0.23
N LEU A 226 -10.90 -6.04 -0.44
CA LEU A 226 -9.74 -5.88 0.42
C LEU A 226 -9.17 -4.45 0.37
N ILE A 227 -8.98 -3.88 -0.82
CA ILE A 227 -8.48 -2.51 -0.99
C ILE A 227 -9.48 -1.52 -0.40
N PHE A 228 -10.77 -1.69 -0.67
CA PHE A 228 -11.81 -0.79 -0.23
C PHE A 228 -11.99 -0.81 1.29
N SER A 229 -11.99 -1.99 1.91
CA SER A 229 -12.04 -2.12 3.39
C SER A 229 -10.81 -1.51 4.05
N TRP A 230 -9.62 -1.66 3.46
CA TRP A 230 -8.41 -0.98 3.93
C TRP A 230 -8.54 0.55 3.83
N LEU A 231 -9.06 1.07 2.71
CA LEU A 231 -9.26 2.51 2.53
C LEU A 231 -10.29 3.08 3.51
N GLN A 232 -11.38 2.36 3.79
CA GLN A 232 -12.38 2.77 4.79
C GLN A 232 -11.75 2.88 6.18
N LEU A 233 -10.95 1.90 6.58
CA LEU A 233 -10.26 1.91 7.87
C LEU A 233 -9.30 3.10 7.97
N LEU A 234 -8.49 3.33 6.93
CA LEU A 234 -7.57 4.47 6.88
C LEU A 234 -8.32 5.82 6.93
N SER A 235 -9.44 5.93 6.21
CA SER A 235 -10.22 7.18 6.13
C SER A 235 -10.91 7.51 7.45
N ASN A 236 -11.25 6.50 8.27
CA ASN A 236 -11.79 6.71 9.61
C ASN A 236 -10.72 7.17 10.60
N GLU A 237 -9.48 6.68 10.46
CA GLU A 237 -8.36 7.06 11.32
C GLU A 237 -7.76 8.42 10.93
N ASN A 238 -7.64 8.69 9.62
CA ASN A 238 -7.05 9.91 9.08
C ASN A 238 -7.77 10.37 7.80
N PRO A 239 -8.90 11.09 7.92
CA PRO A 239 -9.66 11.54 6.77
C PRO A 239 -8.89 12.54 5.88
N ILE A 240 -7.85 13.21 6.41
CA ILE A 240 -7.06 14.18 5.64
C ILE A 240 -6.38 13.51 4.43
N MET A 241 -5.90 12.28 4.59
CA MET A 241 -5.14 11.60 3.54
C MET A 241 -5.91 11.47 2.22
N LEU A 242 -7.24 11.34 2.30
CA LEU A 242 -8.09 11.32 1.11
C LEU A 242 -8.27 12.72 0.52
N LEU A 243 -8.37 13.73 1.37
CA LEU A 243 -8.69 15.09 0.98
C LEU A 243 -7.49 15.83 0.35
N ASP A 244 -6.26 15.39 0.62
CA ASP A 244 -5.03 15.95 0.05
C ASP A 244 -4.80 15.54 -1.42
N ILE A 245 -5.61 14.60 -1.92
CA ILE A 245 -5.56 14.13 -3.30
C ILE A 245 -6.19 15.17 -4.24
N LYS A 246 -5.64 15.30 -5.45
CA LYS A 246 -6.21 16.17 -6.50
C LYS A 246 -7.70 15.88 -6.74
N LYS A 247 -8.50 16.94 -6.74
CA LYS A 247 -9.97 16.90 -6.84
C LYS A 247 -10.46 16.24 -8.13
N ASP A 248 -9.73 16.41 -9.25
CA ASP A 248 -10.04 15.75 -10.52
C ASP A 248 -10.02 14.22 -10.39
N ILE A 249 -9.04 13.66 -9.67
CA ILE A 249 -8.91 12.21 -9.46
C ILE A 249 -10.08 11.71 -8.61
N LEU A 250 -10.34 12.37 -7.48
CA LEU A 250 -11.44 12.03 -6.59
C LEU A 250 -12.79 12.04 -7.34
N CYS A 251 -13.05 13.07 -8.13
CA CYS A 251 -14.29 13.17 -8.90
C CYS A 251 -14.38 12.11 -9.99
N ASN A 252 -13.29 11.85 -10.74
CA ASN A 252 -13.24 10.81 -11.77
C ASN A 252 -13.62 9.43 -11.20
N VAL A 253 -13.00 9.04 -10.07
CA VAL A 253 -13.29 7.75 -9.44
C VAL A 253 -14.72 7.72 -8.87
N ALA A 254 -15.19 8.83 -8.29
CA ALA A 254 -16.54 8.93 -7.73
C ALA A 254 -17.66 8.83 -8.79
N VAL A 255 -17.40 9.21 -10.04
CA VAL A 255 -18.37 8.99 -11.14
C VAL A 255 -18.55 7.50 -11.41
N GLY A 256 -17.46 6.75 -11.47
CA GLY A 256 -17.47 5.32 -11.82
C GLY A 256 -17.81 4.39 -10.67
N ASN A 257 -17.63 4.83 -9.42
CA ASN A 257 -17.72 3.97 -8.25
C ASN A 257 -18.57 4.58 -7.13
N VAL A 258 -19.76 4.01 -6.91
CA VAL A 258 -20.75 4.50 -5.92
C VAL A 258 -20.25 4.31 -4.48
N ASP A 259 -19.58 3.20 -4.19
CA ASP A 259 -19.05 2.93 -2.85
C ASP A 259 -18.02 4.01 -2.46
N PHE A 260 -17.12 4.33 -3.39
CA PHE A 260 -16.13 5.38 -3.22
C PHE A 260 -16.76 6.77 -3.10
N LEU A 261 -17.77 7.10 -3.93
CA LEU A 261 -18.51 8.36 -3.79
C LEU A 261 -19.11 8.51 -2.39
N ASN A 262 -19.70 7.44 -1.85
CA ASN A 262 -20.27 7.46 -0.51
C ASN A 262 -19.20 7.65 0.56
N LEU A 263 -18.07 6.94 0.46
CA LEU A 263 -16.93 7.12 1.37
C LEU A 263 -16.41 8.56 1.32
N TYR A 264 -16.23 9.11 0.12
CA TYR A 264 -15.72 10.45 -0.07
C TYR A 264 -16.66 11.52 0.50
N LEU A 265 -17.97 11.40 0.24
CA LEU A 265 -18.97 12.29 0.85
C LEU A 265 -18.99 12.16 2.38
N GLN A 266 -18.86 10.95 2.92
CA GLN A 266 -18.77 10.74 4.36
C GLN A 266 -17.55 11.44 4.97
N CYS A 267 -16.38 11.39 4.32
CA CYS A 267 -15.20 12.13 4.76
C CYS A 267 -15.46 13.65 4.79
N LEU A 268 -16.07 14.21 3.73
CA LEU A 268 -16.42 15.64 3.68
C LEU A 268 -17.45 16.01 4.76
N ILE A 269 -18.43 15.14 5.00
CA ILE A 269 -19.46 15.34 6.03
C ILE A 269 -18.84 15.33 7.42
N ASN A 270 -18.01 14.34 7.73
CA ASN A 270 -17.32 14.24 9.01
C ASN A 270 -16.43 15.46 9.23
N TRP A 271 -15.71 15.90 8.19
CA TRP A 271 -14.88 17.10 8.26
C TRP A 271 -15.69 18.36 8.57
N GLY A 272 -16.79 18.61 7.86
CA GLY A 272 -17.63 19.77 8.15
C GLY A 272 -18.31 19.70 9.52
N ASN A 273 -18.67 18.52 10.01
CA ASN A 273 -19.21 18.32 11.36
C ASN A 273 -18.19 18.64 12.47
N CYS A 274 -16.89 18.59 12.17
CA CYS A 274 -15.83 19.00 13.10
C CYS A 274 -15.61 20.52 13.14
N MET A 275 -16.25 21.30 12.26
CA MET A 275 -16.10 22.75 12.23
C MET A 275 -17.10 23.45 13.15
N LYS A 276 -16.66 24.53 13.80
CA LYS A 276 -17.46 25.41 14.65
C LYS A 276 -17.39 26.86 14.15
N PRO A 277 -18.42 27.68 14.40
CA PRO A 277 -18.39 29.10 14.05
C PRO A 277 -17.39 29.86 14.95
N ASP A 278 -16.42 30.54 14.35
CA ASP A 278 -15.51 31.49 14.98
C ASP A 278 -16.01 32.92 14.72
N TYR A 279 -16.36 33.63 15.80
CA TYR A 279 -16.92 34.99 15.78
C TYR A 279 -15.87 36.09 15.92
N SER A 280 -14.59 35.81 15.64
CA SER A 280 -13.53 36.82 15.77
C SER A 280 -13.83 38.08 14.95
N HIS A 281 -13.66 39.25 15.57
CA HIS A 281 -13.84 40.57 14.95
C HIS A 281 -12.94 40.85 13.73
N LYS A 282 -11.98 39.96 13.46
CA LYS A 282 -11.05 40.04 12.34
C LYS A 282 -11.69 39.78 10.97
N TYR A 283 -12.93 39.27 10.92
CA TYR A 283 -13.57 38.80 9.69
C TYR A 283 -14.58 39.75 9.05
N PHE A 284 -14.65 41.01 9.48
CA PHE A 284 -15.54 42.00 8.90
C PHE A 284 -15.35 42.10 7.38
N PRO A 285 -16.41 42.00 6.56
CA PRO A 285 -17.84 42.12 6.89
C PRO A 285 -18.58 40.81 7.23
N LYS A 286 -17.91 39.64 7.26
CA LYS A 286 -18.54 38.37 7.67
C LYS A 286 -18.64 38.30 9.20
N LEU A 287 -19.83 37.92 9.70
CA LEU A 287 -20.11 37.80 11.14
C LEU A 287 -19.38 36.63 11.82
N TYR A 288 -19.06 35.58 11.06
CA TYR A 288 -18.33 34.40 11.54
C TYR A 288 -17.65 33.66 10.37
N LEU A 289 -16.72 32.75 10.70
CA LEU A 289 -16.17 31.76 9.79
C LEU A 289 -16.24 30.36 10.41
N TRP A 290 -16.46 29.33 9.60
CA TRP A 290 -16.37 27.95 10.07
C TRP A 290 -14.90 27.52 10.17
N ARG A 291 -14.50 27.04 11.35
CA ARG A 291 -13.12 26.61 11.65
C ARG A 291 -13.09 25.37 12.50
N MET A 292 -12.07 24.56 12.33
CA MET A 292 -11.79 23.46 13.25
C MET A 292 -11.17 23.99 14.55
N GLU A 293 -11.39 23.26 15.65
CA GLU A 293 -10.77 23.58 16.94
C GLU A 293 -9.29 23.19 16.99
N THR A 294 -8.83 22.31 16.11
CA THR A 294 -7.43 21.87 16.03
C THR A 294 -6.62 22.75 15.08
N ASP A 295 -5.30 22.85 15.32
CA ASP A 295 -4.32 23.65 14.56
C ASP A 295 -4.06 23.16 13.10
N TRP A 296 -5.06 22.55 12.47
CA TRP A 296 -4.99 22.11 11.07
C TRP A 296 -5.21 23.33 10.16
N SER A 297 -4.28 24.29 10.25
CA SER A 297 -4.38 25.65 9.70
C SER A 297 -4.63 25.74 8.19
N ASN A 298 -4.37 24.66 7.45
CA ASN A 298 -4.59 24.58 6.02
C ASN A 298 -5.98 24.03 5.62
N TRP A 299 -6.77 23.50 6.56
CA TRP A 299 -8.01 22.77 6.28
C TRP A 299 -9.24 23.53 6.77
N ASP A 300 -9.54 24.65 6.11
CA ASP A 300 -10.64 25.55 6.46
C ASP A 300 -11.93 25.30 5.65
N TYR A 301 -12.98 26.07 5.96
CA TYR A 301 -14.25 26.07 5.24
C TYR A 301 -14.10 26.24 3.72
N LYS A 302 -13.12 27.03 3.27
CA LYS A 302 -12.92 27.29 1.84
C LYS A 302 -12.52 25.99 1.14
N HIS A 303 -11.61 25.22 1.72
CA HIS A 303 -11.19 23.94 1.14
C HIS A 303 -12.34 22.92 1.11
N LEU A 304 -13.13 22.83 2.17
CA LEU A 304 -14.35 21.99 2.19
C LEU A 304 -15.30 22.37 1.06
N LEU A 305 -15.57 23.67 0.91
CA LEU A 305 -16.44 24.20 -0.14
C LEU A 305 -15.89 23.92 -1.53
N GLU A 306 -14.57 24.02 -1.74
CA GLU A 306 -13.93 23.70 -3.01
C GLU A 306 -14.15 22.24 -3.44
N HIS A 307 -14.09 21.28 -2.53
CA HIS A 307 -14.38 19.87 -2.85
C HIS A 307 -15.83 19.67 -3.31
N PHE A 308 -16.80 20.26 -2.61
CA PHE A 308 -18.20 20.20 -3.03
C PHE A 308 -18.46 20.91 -4.36
N GLN A 309 -17.80 22.04 -4.59
CA GLN A 309 -17.88 22.76 -5.86
C GLN A 309 -17.38 21.90 -7.01
N TYR A 310 -16.21 21.27 -6.82
CA TYR A 310 -15.63 20.38 -7.80
C TYR A 310 -16.58 19.22 -8.15
N LEU A 311 -17.13 18.53 -7.13
CA LEU A 311 -18.12 17.47 -7.35
C LEU A 311 -19.36 17.95 -8.13
N CYS A 312 -19.85 19.15 -7.83
CA CYS A 312 -21.03 19.72 -8.49
C CYS A 312 -20.76 20.20 -9.93
N GLN A 313 -19.54 20.63 -10.22
CA GLN A 313 -19.11 21.10 -11.53
C GLN A 313 -18.67 19.97 -12.45
N PHE A 314 -18.17 18.87 -11.87
CA PHE A 314 -17.59 17.76 -12.63
C PHE A 314 -18.61 17.05 -13.53
N GLN A 315 -19.74 16.61 -12.95
CA GLN A 315 -20.85 16.00 -13.70
C GLN A 315 -22.20 16.28 -13.06
N ILE A 316 -23.25 16.39 -13.89
CA ILE A 316 -24.60 16.73 -13.42
C ILE A 316 -25.19 15.66 -12.48
N TYR A 317 -24.81 14.40 -12.67
CA TYR A 317 -25.20 13.30 -11.80
C TYR A 317 -24.67 13.49 -10.37
N LEU A 318 -23.37 13.78 -10.22
CA LEU A 318 -22.73 14.03 -8.93
C LEU A 318 -23.36 15.23 -8.22
N LYS A 319 -23.64 16.30 -8.97
CA LYS A 319 -24.36 17.48 -8.45
C LYS A 319 -25.68 17.07 -7.80
N ASN A 320 -26.51 16.28 -8.48
CA ASN A 320 -27.81 15.87 -7.93
C ASN A 320 -27.66 15.08 -6.62
N ILE A 321 -26.65 14.19 -6.54
CA ILE A 321 -26.35 13.43 -5.33
C ILE A 321 -25.90 14.36 -4.21
N VAL A 322 -24.95 15.26 -4.47
CA VAL A 322 -24.44 16.23 -3.48
C VAL A 322 -25.58 17.09 -2.93
N PHE A 323 -26.41 17.67 -3.80
CA PHE A 323 -27.53 18.50 -3.37
C PHE A 323 -28.57 17.70 -2.58
N SER A 324 -28.87 16.46 -2.99
CA SER A 324 -29.77 15.59 -2.22
C SER A 324 -29.17 15.23 -0.85
N GLY A 325 -27.87 14.97 -0.77
CA GLY A 325 -27.17 14.65 0.47
C GLY A 325 -27.14 15.84 1.43
N LEU A 326 -26.76 17.02 0.95
CA LEU A 326 -26.73 18.25 1.75
C LEU A 326 -28.13 18.63 2.26
N ASN A 327 -29.18 18.48 1.45
CA ASN A 327 -30.56 18.72 1.90
C ASN A 327 -30.97 17.82 3.09
N LYS A 328 -30.50 16.57 3.13
CA LYS A 328 -30.75 15.67 4.27
C LYS A 328 -30.01 16.12 5.54
N LEU A 329 -28.84 16.73 5.40
CA LEU A 329 -28.01 17.20 6.53
C LEU A 329 -28.48 18.54 7.11
N ILE A 330 -29.15 19.36 6.30
CA ILE A 330 -29.60 20.70 6.70
C ILE A 330 -30.65 20.63 7.83
N GLY A 331 -31.40 19.53 7.95
CA GLY A 331 -32.35 19.28 9.04
C GLY A 331 -33.28 20.46 9.33
N ASN A 332 -33.71 20.58 10.60
CA ASN A 332 -34.51 21.71 11.07
C ASN A 332 -33.66 22.86 11.65
N ASP A 333 -32.38 22.63 11.95
CA ASP A 333 -31.55 23.63 12.62
C ASP A 333 -31.22 24.81 11.72
N CYS A 334 -31.54 26.02 12.19
CA CYS A 334 -31.37 27.28 11.47
C CYS A 334 -29.91 27.59 11.12
N PHE A 335 -28.97 27.04 11.88
CA PHE A 335 -27.58 27.45 11.89
C PHE A 335 -26.66 26.23 11.81
N THR A 336 -26.39 25.78 10.58
CA THR A 336 -25.49 24.66 10.30
C THR A 336 -24.52 25.02 9.18
N ILE A 337 -23.32 24.45 9.21
CA ILE A 337 -22.33 24.60 8.13
C ILE A 337 -22.92 24.19 6.78
N TRP A 338 -23.78 23.16 6.78
CA TRP A 338 -24.42 22.62 5.59
C TRP A 338 -25.36 23.62 4.91
N LYS A 339 -26.05 24.48 5.67
CA LYS A 339 -26.85 25.58 5.11
C LYS A 339 -25.97 26.59 4.39
N ASP A 340 -24.79 26.91 4.93
CA ASP A 340 -23.86 27.85 4.31
C ASP A 340 -23.19 27.27 3.07
N VAL A 341 -22.75 26.00 3.14
CA VAL A 341 -22.22 25.26 1.98
C VAL A 341 -23.27 25.26 0.85
N MET A 342 -24.52 24.92 1.15
CA MET A 342 -25.61 24.92 0.18
C MET A 342 -25.84 26.31 -0.45
N LYS A 343 -25.91 27.37 0.36
CA LYS A 343 -26.07 28.74 -0.14
C LYS A 343 -24.93 29.16 -1.05
N ASP A 344 -23.69 28.84 -0.68
CA ASP A 344 -22.51 29.22 -1.44
C ASP A 344 -22.39 28.43 -2.76
N LEU A 345 -22.77 27.15 -2.78
CA LEU A 345 -22.88 26.35 -4.01
C LEU A 345 -23.95 26.90 -4.95
N GLN A 346 -25.11 27.31 -4.42
CA GLN A 346 -26.20 27.89 -5.21
C GLN A 346 -25.84 29.26 -5.79
N ARG A 347 -25.20 30.14 -5.01
CA ARG A 347 -24.81 31.48 -5.46
C ARG A 347 -23.88 31.47 -6.66
N ARG A 348 -22.91 30.56 -6.70
CA ARG A 348 -21.97 30.46 -7.83
C ARG A 348 -22.62 29.94 -9.11
N HIS A 349 -23.63 29.08 -8.99
CA HIS A 349 -24.39 28.60 -10.15
C HIS A 349 -25.13 29.71 -10.93
N TYR A 350 -25.45 30.83 -10.28
CA TYR A 350 -26.08 31.98 -10.94
C TYR A 350 -25.08 32.86 -11.69
N LEU A 351 -23.78 32.79 -11.38
CA LEU A 351 -22.75 33.58 -12.04
C LEU A 351 -22.24 32.92 -13.33
N ASP A 352 -22.30 31.59 -13.45
CA ASP A 352 -21.88 30.86 -14.67
C ASP A 352 -22.96 30.82 -15.78
N LYS A 353 -24.13 31.44 -15.55
CA LYS A 353 -25.26 31.49 -16.51
C LYS A 353 -25.55 32.90 -17.06
N GLY A 354 -24.78 33.90 -16.65
CA GLY A 354 -24.78 35.25 -17.23
C GLY A 354 -23.51 35.46 -18.03
#